data_AF-A0AAP8MCG5-F1
#
_entry.id   AF-A0AAP8MCG5-F1
#
_cell.length_a   1.000
_cell.length_b   1.000
_cell.length_c   1.000
_cell.angle_alpha   90.00
_cell.angle_beta   90.00
_cell.angle_gamma   90.00
#
_symmetry.space_group_name_H-M   'P 1'
#
loop_
_entity.id
_entity.type
_entity.pdbx_description
1 polymer ?
#
loop_
_entity_poly.entity_id
_entity_poly.type
_entity_poly.pdbx_seq_one_letter_code
_entity_poly.pdbx_strand_id
1 'polypeptide(L)'
;MLLILGVVYFASYFPGSIGILAIAGVEERRVTRAANFGCMIAALQIAPPALLAMMMGDIGFVLGTTVSLVGSYFYVASVLNITWYKNIGIVILLPMLSTIIAGAVYLMIFRLVG
;
A
#
# COMPACT_ATOMS: atom_id res chain seq x y z
N MET A 1 14.82 11.93 -5.25
CA MET A 1 14.86 10.45 -5.26
C MET A 1 13.72 9.82 -4.46
N LEU A 2 13.51 10.21 -3.19
CA LEU A 2 12.37 9.75 -2.37
C LEU A 2 10.99 10.01 -3.00
N LEU A 3 10.81 11.16 -3.66
CA LEU A 3 9.56 11.52 -4.31
C LEU A 3 9.25 10.63 -5.52
N ILE A 4 10.28 10.21 -6.27
CA ILE A 4 10.15 9.25 -7.39
C ILE A 4 9.77 7.87 -6.86
N LEU A 5 10.40 7.42 -5.77
CA LEU A 5 10.03 6.17 -5.08
C LEU A 5 8.57 6.18 -4.60
N GLY A 6 8.10 7.29 -4.01
CA GLY A 6 6.70 7.43 -3.60
C GLY A 6 5.72 7.36 -4.77
N VAL A 7 6.03 8.03 -5.88
CA VAL A 7 5.18 8.01 -7.09
C VAL A 7 5.16 6.62 -7.72
N VAL A 8 6.29 5.94 -7.83
CA VAL A 8 6.38 4.59 -8.38
C VAL A 8 5.65 3.59 -7.48
N TYR A 9 5.81 3.69 -6.16
CA TYR A 9 5.12 2.85 -5.20
C TYR A 9 3.59 3.03 -5.31
N PHE A 10 3.13 4.27 -5.39
CA PHE A 10 1.73 4.60 -5.56
C PHE A 10 1.16 4.11 -6.91
N ALA A 11 1.92 4.29 -8.00
CA ALA A 11 1.55 3.84 -9.33
C ALA A 11 1.51 2.29 -9.44
N SER A 12 2.28 1.59 -8.61
CA SER A 12 2.24 0.12 -8.51
C SER A 12 1.03 -0.35 -7.70
N TYR A 13 0.64 0.42 -6.68
CA TYR A 13 -0.49 0.13 -5.78
C TYR A 13 -1.86 0.28 -6.45
N PHE A 14 -2.02 1.33 -7.25
CA PHE A 14 -3.27 1.72 -7.89
C PHE A 14 -3.89 0.61 -8.78
N PRO A 15 -3.19 0.03 -9.77
CA PRO A 15 -3.75 -1.02 -10.61
C PRO A 15 -4.03 -2.32 -9.83
N GLY A 16 -3.19 -2.66 -8.84
CA GLY A 16 -3.42 -3.83 -7.97
C GLY A 16 -4.71 -3.72 -7.17
N SER A 17 -5.02 -2.52 -6.68
CA SER A 17 -6.27 -2.26 -5.95
C SER A 17 -7.54 -2.36 -6.82
N ILE A 18 -7.45 -1.98 -8.10
CA ILE A 18 -8.54 -2.12 -9.08
C ILE A 18 -8.84 -3.59 -9.35
N GLY A 19 -7.82 -4.42 -9.56
CA GLY A 19 -7.99 -5.85 -9.82
C GLY A 19 -8.67 -6.58 -8.67
N ILE A 20 -8.30 -6.26 -7.43
CA ILE A 20 -8.88 -6.87 -6.24
C ILE A 20 -10.34 -6.46 -6.05
N LEU A 21 -10.67 -5.18 -6.28
CA LEU A 21 -12.05 -4.68 -6.21
C LEU A 21 -12.94 -5.26 -7.31
N ALA A 22 -12.38 -5.51 -8.50
CA ALA A 22 -13.08 -6.19 -9.59
C ALA A 22 -13.41 -7.66 -9.22
N ILE A 23 -12.45 -8.38 -8.62
CA ILE A 23 -12.66 -9.76 -8.13
C ILE A 23 -13.66 -9.81 -6.95
N ALA A 24 -13.72 -8.74 -6.14
CA ALA A 24 -14.65 -8.64 -5.01
C ALA A 24 -16.10 -8.28 -5.41
N GLY A 25 -16.41 -8.12 -6.70
CA GLY A 25 -17.80 -7.91 -7.17
C GLY A 25 -18.36 -6.51 -6.97
N VAL A 26 -17.51 -5.49 -6.74
CA VAL A 26 -17.97 -4.10 -6.55
C VAL A 26 -18.16 -3.44 -7.93
N GLU A 27 -19.38 -3.41 -8.46
CA GLU A 27 -19.65 -3.04 -9.87
C GLU A 27 -19.95 -1.56 -10.17
N GLU A 28 -20.61 -0.80 -9.29
CA GLU A 28 -21.22 0.47 -9.74
C GLU A 28 -20.33 1.73 -9.69
N ARG A 29 -19.15 1.71 -9.04
CA ARG A 29 -18.22 2.88 -8.95
C ARG A 29 -16.75 2.47 -8.90
N ARG A 30 -16.34 1.56 -9.79
CA ARG A 30 -15.05 0.84 -9.75
C ARG A 30 -13.81 1.73 -9.64
N VAL A 31 -13.68 2.77 -10.48
CA VAL A 31 -12.40 3.50 -10.58
C VAL A 31 -12.17 4.46 -9.42
N THR A 32 -13.16 5.29 -9.06
CA THR A 32 -12.98 6.30 -8.00
C THR A 32 -12.93 5.67 -6.61
N ARG A 33 -13.69 4.60 -6.36
CA ARG A 33 -13.59 3.85 -5.09
C ARG A 33 -12.29 3.05 -5.01
N ALA A 34 -11.81 2.46 -6.11
CA ALA A 34 -10.50 1.82 -6.14
C ALA A 34 -9.35 2.80 -5.94
N ALA A 35 -9.43 3.98 -6.57
CA ALA A 35 -8.50 5.06 -6.36
C ALA A 35 -8.44 5.48 -4.89
N ASN A 36 -9.60 5.75 -4.27
CA ASN A 36 -9.67 6.15 -2.87
C ASN A 36 -9.20 5.03 -1.93
N PHE A 37 -9.55 3.78 -2.23
CA PHE A 37 -9.13 2.61 -1.47
C PHE A 37 -7.61 2.41 -1.55
N GLY A 38 -7.04 2.40 -2.75
CA GLY A 38 -5.60 2.29 -2.97
C GLY A 38 -4.83 3.45 -2.34
N CYS A 39 -5.32 4.69 -2.47
CA CYS A 39 -4.79 5.87 -1.79
C CYS A 39 -4.73 5.68 -0.28
N MET A 40 -5.84 5.26 0.32
CA MET A 40 -5.96 5.16 1.76
C MET A 40 -5.07 4.05 2.32
N ILE A 41 -5.00 2.90 1.64
CA ILE A 41 -4.09 1.81 2.01
C ILE A 41 -2.64 2.29 1.88
N ALA A 42 -2.26 2.90 0.77
CA ALA A 42 -0.88 3.38 0.58
C ALA A 42 -0.50 4.44 1.62
N ALA A 43 -1.41 5.36 1.95
CA ALA A 43 -1.20 6.34 3.00
C ALA A 43 -1.04 5.67 4.37
N LEU A 44 -1.88 4.68 4.70
CA LEU A 44 -1.75 3.89 5.93
C LEU A 44 -0.45 3.08 5.96
N GLN A 45 0.09 2.65 4.81
CA GLN A 45 1.34 1.89 4.68
C GLN A 45 2.60 2.74 4.79
N ILE A 46 2.52 4.05 4.50
CA ILE A 46 3.70 4.93 4.44
C ILE A 46 3.70 5.95 5.58
N ALA A 47 2.57 6.58 5.88
CA ALA A 47 2.52 7.71 6.80
C ALA A 47 2.82 7.31 8.25
N PRO A 48 2.22 6.24 8.84
CA PRO A 48 2.53 5.85 10.21
C PRO A 48 3.99 5.40 10.43
N PRO A 49 4.60 4.55 9.59
CA PRO A 49 6.02 4.23 9.70
C PRO A 49 6.93 5.45 9.59
N ALA A 50 6.64 6.36 8.65
CA ALA A 50 7.43 7.57 8.47
C ALA A 50 7.33 8.53 9.68
N LEU A 51 6.11 8.81 10.14
CA LEU A 51 5.86 9.70 11.29
C LEU A 51 6.53 9.18 12.55
N LEU A 52 6.36 7.90 12.86
CA LEU A 52 6.93 7.33 14.08
C LEU A 52 8.45 7.17 13.98
N ALA A 53 8.98 6.84 12.81
CA ALA A 53 10.43 6.83 12.59
C ALA A 53 11.06 8.22 12.82
N MET A 54 10.39 9.30 12.41
CA MET A 54 10.86 10.66 12.68
C MET A 54 10.86 11.01 14.17
N MET A 55 9.98 10.42 14.97
CA MET A 55 9.85 10.73 16.40
C MET A 55 10.74 9.86 17.29
N MET A 56 10.92 8.59 16.96
CA MET A 56 11.54 7.59 17.85
C MET A 56 12.66 6.77 17.17
N GLY A 57 13.10 7.18 15.98
CA GLY A 57 14.13 6.47 15.21
C GLY A 57 13.67 5.06 14.84
N ASP A 58 14.57 4.08 14.98
CA ASP A 58 14.33 2.70 14.54
C ASP A 58 13.15 2.02 15.26
N ILE A 59 12.98 2.29 16.57
CA ILE A 59 11.85 1.77 17.36
C ILE A 59 10.53 2.31 16.80
N GLY A 60 10.53 3.58 16.39
CA GLY A 60 9.39 4.22 15.77
C GLY A 60 9.01 3.60 14.44
N PHE A 61 9.99 3.21 13.62
CA PHE A 61 9.73 2.51 12.36
C PHE A 61 9.02 1.16 12.57
N VAL A 62 9.47 0.37 13.54
CA VAL A 62 8.86 -0.94 13.87
C VAL A 62 7.43 -0.78 14.39
N LEU A 63 7.22 0.16 15.32
CA LEU A 63 5.89 0.46 15.84
C LEU A 63 4.96 0.99 14.75
N GLY A 64 5.44 1.90 13.91
CA GLY A 64 4.66 2.46 12.81
C GLY A 64 4.30 1.43 11.76
N THR A 65 5.17 0.47 11.47
CA THR A 65 4.86 -0.67 10.59
C THR A 65 3.77 -1.55 11.16
N THR A 66 3.78 -1.77 12.49
CA THR A 66 2.76 -2.58 13.16
C THR A 66 1.40 -1.86 13.15
N VAL A 67 1.38 -0.58 13.54
CA VAL A 67 0.16 0.26 13.51
C VAL A 67 -0.41 0.35 12.10
N SER A 68 0.47 0.47 11.11
CA SER A 68 0.12 0.52 9.70
C SER A 68 -0.58 -0.75 9.20
N LEU A 69 -0.04 -1.93 9.53
CA LEU A 69 -0.62 -3.22 9.16
C LEU A 69 -1.99 -3.41 9.82
N VAL A 70 -2.09 -3.10 11.11
CA VAL A 70 -3.36 -3.22 11.87
C VAL A 70 -4.41 -2.24 11.33
N GLY A 71 -4.04 -0.98 11.10
CA GLY A 71 -4.94 0.02 10.53
C GLY A 71 -5.43 -0.36 9.12
N SER A 72 -4.52 -0.89 8.30
CA SER A 72 -4.87 -1.39 6.96
C SER A 72 -5.83 -2.57 7.04
N TYR A 73 -5.63 -3.51 7.98
CA TYR A 73 -6.56 -4.63 8.20
C TYR A 73 -7.96 -4.17 8.55
N PHE A 74 -8.10 -3.27 9.52
CA PHE A 74 -9.41 -2.74 9.90
C PHE A 74 -10.08 -1.95 8.77
N TYR A 75 -9.29 -1.17 8.02
CA TYR A 75 -9.80 -0.45 6.86
C TYR A 75 -10.33 -1.42 5.78
N VAL A 76 -9.54 -2.41 5.36
CA VAL A 76 -9.99 -3.40 4.35
C VAL A 76 -11.22 -4.16 4.83
N ALA A 77 -11.24 -4.60 6.10
CA ALA A 77 -12.37 -5.30 6.68
C ALA A 77 -13.65 -4.44 6.66
N SER A 78 -13.53 -3.15 6.97
CA SER A 78 -14.67 -2.21 6.96
C SER A 78 -15.20 -1.89 5.56
N VAL A 79 -14.32 -1.89 4.53
CA VAL A 79 -14.68 -1.47 3.17
C VAL A 79 -15.14 -2.64 2.30
N LEU A 80 -14.48 -3.80 2.39
CA LEU A 80 -14.71 -4.92 1.48
C LEU A 80 -15.63 -6.00 2.06
N ASN A 81 -15.83 -6.04 3.38
CA ASN A 81 -16.63 -7.06 4.08
C ASN A 81 -16.36 -8.51 3.59
N ILE A 82 -15.08 -8.83 3.38
CA ILE A 82 -14.60 -10.14 2.93
C ILE A 82 -14.10 -10.98 4.10
N THR A 83 -13.92 -12.28 3.86
CA THR A 83 -13.38 -13.21 4.85
C THR A 83 -11.99 -12.80 5.33
N TRP A 84 -11.73 -13.04 6.62
CA TRP A 84 -10.52 -12.60 7.33
C TRP A 84 -9.21 -12.99 6.61
N TYR A 85 -9.13 -14.19 6.03
CA TYR A 85 -7.93 -14.66 5.32
C TYR A 85 -7.71 -13.91 3.99
N LYS A 86 -8.78 -13.45 3.32
CA LYS A 86 -8.67 -12.60 2.13
C LYS A 86 -8.25 -11.17 2.51
N ASN A 87 -8.72 -10.64 3.65
CA ASN A 87 -8.25 -9.36 4.18
C ASN A 87 -6.74 -9.38 4.43
N ILE A 88 -6.23 -10.41 5.11
CA ILE A 88 -4.80 -10.56 5.39
C ILE A 88 -4.02 -10.64 4.06
N GLY A 89 -4.52 -11.43 3.10
CA GLY A 89 -3.93 -11.52 1.77
C GLY A 89 -3.79 -10.15 1.10
N ILE A 90 -4.84 -9.32 1.13
CA ILE A 90 -4.83 -7.98 0.53
C ILE A 90 -3.88 -7.04 1.28
N VAL A 91 -3.89 -7.07 2.61
CA VAL A 91 -3.05 -6.20 3.43
C VAL A 91 -1.56 -6.54 3.31
N ILE A 92 -1.20 -7.79 3.00
CA ILE A 92 0.20 -8.23 2.92
C ILE A 92 0.69 -8.33 1.47
N LEU A 93 -0.04 -9.02 0.59
CA LEU A 93 0.41 -9.27 -0.79
C LEU A 93 0.48 -8.00 -1.62
N LEU A 94 -0.48 -7.09 -1.44
CA LEU A 94 -0.55 -5.85 -2.23
C LEU A 94 0.64 -4.92 -1.93
N PRO A 95 1.04 -4.68 -0.67
CA PRO A 95 2.28 -3.97 -0.39
C PRO A 95 3.53 -4.75 -0.79
N MET A 96 3.59 -6.07 -0.62
CA MET A 96 4.75 -6.86 -1.07
C MET A 96 4.95 -6.74 -2.59
N LEU A 97 3.90 -6.96 -3.39
CA LEU A 97 3.95 -6.83 -4.84
C LEU A 97 4.35 -5.41 -5.26
N SER A 98 3.78 -4.39 -4.61
CA SER A 98 4.11 -2.99 -4.88
C SER A 98 5.56 -2.67 -4.54
N THR A 99 6.10 -3.25 -3.47
CA THR A 99 7.51 -3.09 -3.07
C THR A 99 8.46 -3.76 -4.06
N ILE A 100 8.12 -4.96 -4.55
CA ILE A 100 8.90 -5.66 -5.58
C ILE A 100 8.96 -4.85 -6.87
N ILE A 101 7.80 -4.37 -7.35
CA ILE A 101 7.71 -3.57 -8.57
C ILE A 101 8.46 -2.25 -8.40
N ALA A 102 8.23 -1.53 -7.30
CA ALA A 102 8.90 -0.26 -7.03
C ALA A 102 10.41 -0.42 -6.87
N GLY A 103 10.86 -1.50 -6.22
CA GLY A 103 12.26 -1.85 -6.09
C GLY A 103 12.93 -2.13 -7.44
N ALA A 104 12.27 -2.89 -8.32
CA ALA A 104 12.78 -3.17 -9.66
C ALA A 104 12.90 -1.90 -10.52
N VAL A 105 11.89 -1.03 -10.48
CA VAL A 105 11.89 0.26 -11.18
C VAL A 105 12.98 1.18 -10.65
N TYR A 106 13.14 1.26 -9.32
CA TYR A 106 14.21 2.05 -8.70
C TYR A 106 15.60 1.60 -9.18
N LEU A 107 15.82 0.28 -9.23
CA LEU A 107 17.10 -0.31 -9.64
C LEU A 107 17.40 -0.05 -11.13
N MET A 108 16.37 -0.06 -11.99
CA MET A 108 16.49 0.37 -13.39
C MET A 108 16.87 1.86 -13.52
N ILE A 109 16.20 2.75 -12.78
CA ILE A 109 16.48 4.19 -12.81
C ILE A 109 17.90 4.47 -12.31
N PHE A 110 18.32 3.82 -11.22
CA PHE A 110 19.66 4.00 -10.67
C PHE A 110 20.75 3.60 -11.67
N ARG A 111 20.55 2.51 -12.43
CA ARG A 111 21.47 2.10 -13.51
C ARG A 111 21.50 3.01 -14.74
N LEU A 112 20.48 3.83 -14.95
CA LEU A 112 20.39 4.75 -16.10
C LEU A 112 21.00 6.12 -15.80
N VAL A 113 21.08 6.51 -14.53
CA VAL A 113 21.47 7.86 -14.10
C VAL A 113 22.81 7.87 -13.35
N GLY A 114 23.24 6.75 -12.78
CA GLY A 114 24.55 6.58 -12.14
C GLY A 114 25.56 5.94 -13.07
#